data_AF-A0A3S0DXB4-F1
#
_entry.id   AF-A0A3S0DXB4-F1
#
_cell.length_a   1.000
_cell.length_b   1.000
_cell.length_c   1.000
_cell.angle_alpha   90.00
_cell.angle_beta   90.00
_cell.angle_gamma   90.00
#
_symmetry.space_group_name_H-M   'P 1'
#
loop_
_entity.id
_entity.type
_entity.pdbx_description
1 polymer ?
#
loop_
_entity_poly.entity_id
_entity_poly.type
_entity_poly.pdbx_seq_one_letter_code
_entity_poly.pdbx_strand_id
1 'polypeptide(L)'
;MKKIILIILATASSLAFADGAASCNGDYLEGIIDVAPYFKSGASQQGVELSHTHIQVNSGGNEYDVAIDNVFTNDYDQTNGSSVPSSLAQSLQVGQTVQLCGELYTSGDLGIHWVHTNCGVSSSGPNGYVLVNGQNLTNNQEYCYLWPS
;
A
#
# COMPACT_ATOMS: atom_id res chain seq x y z
N MET A 1 42.84 34.16 -32.30
CA MET A 1 41.70 33.23 -32.39
C MET A 1 41.37 32.73 -30.98
N LYS A 2 40.30 33.25 -30.35
CA LYS A 2 39.90 32.89 -28.97
C LYS A 2 39.09 31.59 -29.00
N LYS A 3 39.60 30.53 -28.35
CA LYS A 3 38.90 29.25 -28.20
C LYS A 3 37.88 29.38 -27.07
N ILE A 4 36.59 29.29 -27.40
CA ILE A 4 35.52 29.16 -26.43
C ILE A 4 35.44 27.67 -26.06
N ILE A 5 35.71 27.35 -24.80
CA ILE A 5 35.52 26.01 -24.24
C ILE A 5 34.09 25.98 -23.68
N LEU A 6 33.23 25.16 -24.29
CA LEU A 6 31.88 24.88 -23.79
C LEU A 6 31.99 23.76 -22.76
N ILE A 7 31.75 24.06 -21.48
CA ILE A 7 31.61 23.06 -20.42
C ILE A 7 30.13 22.70 -20.34
N ILE A 8 29.78 21.50 -20.82
CA ILE A 8 28.43 20.94 -20.68
C ILE A 8 28.38 20.29 -19.30
N LEU A 9 27.69 20.94 -18.36
CA LEU A 9 27.42 20.39 -17.03
C LEU A 9 26.20 19.47 -17.15
N ALA A 10 26.43 18.17 -17.30
CA ALA A 10 25.35 17.17 -17.26
C ALA A 10 24.88 16.99 -15.81
N THR A 11 23.81 17.68 -15.44
CA THR A 11 23.11 17.41 -14.18
C THR A 11 22.33 16.11 -14.32
N ALA A 12 22.91 15.01 -13.81
CA ALA A 12 22.17 13.77 -13.63
C ALA A 12 21.11 13.99 -12.53
N SER A 13 19.87 14.21 -12.94
CA SER A 13 18.71 14.23 -12.05
C SER A 13 18.59 12.87 -11.39
N SER A 14 19.02 12.76 -10.14
CA SER A 14 18.78 11.57 -9.32
C SER A 14 17.28 11.54 -9.05
N LEU A 15 16.56 10.60 -9.65
CA LEU A 15 15.23 10.24 -9.18
C LEU A 15 15.44 9.59 -7.81
N ALA A 16 15.29 10.39 -6.74
CA ALA A 16 15.24 9.87 -5.39
C ALA A 16 13.92 9.12 -5.24
N PHE A 17 13.94 7.81 -5.49
CA PHE A 17 12.89 6.93 -5.00
C PHE A 17 13.01 6.94 -3.48
N ALA A 18 11.93 7.33 -2.79
CA ALA A 18 11.86 7.15 -1.35
C ALA A 18 12.05 5.66 -1.08
N ASP A 19 13.08 5.31 -0.32
CA ASP A 19 13.29 3.95 0.13
C ASP A 19 12.09 3.57 1.01
N GLY A 20 11.22 2.69 0.50
CA GLY A 20 9.97 2.30 1.16
C GLY A 20 10.24 1.92 2.61
N ALA A 21 11.23 1.03 2.83
CA ALA A 21 11.63 0.59 4.16
C ALA A 21 11.97 1.75 5.11
N ALA A 22 12.69 2.77 4.65
CA ALA A 22 13.07 3.92 5.46
C ALA A 22 11.87 4.80 5.87
N SER A 23 10.78 4.75 5.11
CA SER A 23 9.55 5.51 5.37
C SER A 23 8.51 4.77 6.21
N CYS A 24 8.72 3.48 6.48
CA CYS A 24 7.76 2.65 7.18
C CYS A 24 7.66 3.01 8.67
N ASN A 25 6.46 3.40 9.10
CA ASN A 25 6.11 3.58 10.51
C ASN A 25 5.33 2.36 11.02
N GLY A 26 5.94 1.18 10.96
CA GLY A 26 5.32 -0.11 11.30
C GLY A 26 6.28 -1.25 10.98
N ASP A 27 5.73 -2.43 10.75
CA ASP A 27 6.47 -3.57 10.23
C ASP A 27 6.59 -3.47 8.70
N TYR A 28 7.82 -3.56 8.20
CA TYR A 28 8.10 -3.56 6.77
C TYR A 28 8.13 -4.99 6.23
N LEU A 29 7.43 -5.22 5.12
CA LEU A 29 7.47 -6.47 4.37
C LEU A 29 7.70 -6.17 2.89
N GLU A 30 8.67 -6.84 2.27
CA GLU A 30 8.84 -6.85 0.82
C GLU A 30 8.83 -8.29 0.33
N GLY A 31 8.08 -8.56 -0.72
CA GLY A 31 7.92 -9.91 -1.23
C GLY A 31 7.30 -9.97 -2.61
N ILE A 32 7.08 -11.20 -3.08
CA ILE A 32 6.45 -11.49 -4.37
C ILE A 32 5.01 -11.93 -4.14
N ILE A 33 4.09 -11.41 -4.93
CA ILE A 33 2.67 -11.82 -4.88
C ILE A 33 2.52 -13.23 -5.46
N ASP A 34 2.03 -14.18 -4.66
CA ASP A 34 1.78 -15.56 -5.07
C ASP A 34 0.31 -15.79 -5.46
N VAL A 35 -0.61 -15.08 -4.80
CA VAL A 35 -2.04 -15.17 -5.06
C VAL A 35 -2.61 -13.80 -5.41
N ALA A 36 -3.34 -13.75 -6.53
CA ALA A 36 -4.00 -12.56 -7.03
C ALA A 36 -5.02 -11.98 -6.03
N PRO A 37 -5.31 -10.67 -6.09
CA PRO A 37 -6.22 -10.01 -5.18
C PRO A 37 -7.62 -10.59 -5.25
N TYR A 38 -8.22 -10.85 -4.09
CA TYR A 38 -9.60 -11.30 -3.97
C TYR A 38 -10.35 -10.50 -2.92
N PHE A 39 -11.65 -10.35 -3.17
CA PHE A 39 -12.54 -9.55 -2.34
C PHE A 39 -12.91 -10.28 -1.05
N LYS A 40 -13.00 -9.52 0.05
CA LYS A 40 -13.60 -9.96 1.31
C LYS A 40 -14.51 -8.86 1.85
N SER A 41 -15.75 -9.21 2.15
CA SER A 41 -16.71 -8.29 2.78
C SER A 41 -16.25 -7.86 4.17
N GLY A 42 -16.70 -6.69 4.61
CA GLY A 42 -16.41 -6.15 5.92
C GLY A 42 -17.66 -5.82 6.72
N ALA A 43 -17.48 -4.94 7.69
CA ALA A 43 -18.59 -4.30 8.38
C ALA A 43 -18.96 -2.99 7.68
N SER A 44 -20.18 -2.50 7.92
CA SER A 44 -20.56 -1.16 7.49
C SER A 44 -20.41 -0.17 8.64
N GLN A 45 -19.83 1.00 8.36
CA GLN A 45 -19.72 2.11 9.30
C GLN A 45 -20.22 3.40 8.64
N GLN A 46 -21.24 4.02 9.25
CA GLN A 46 -21.89 5.23 8.72
C GLN A 46 -22.35 5.08 7.25
N GLY A 47 -22.73 3.87 6.84
CA GLY A 47 -23.16 3.58 5.45
C GLY A 47 -22.02 3.26 4.48
N VAL A 48 -20.76 3.25 4.95
CA VAL A 48 -19.58 2.89 4.17
C VAL A 48 -19.22 1.42 4.44
N GLU A 49 -19.04 0.63 3.39
CA GLU A 49 -18.63 -0.78 3.51
C GLU A 49 -17.11 -0.90 3.69
N LEU A 50 -16.65 -1.32 4.86
CA LEU A 50 -15.24 -1.49 5.21
C LEU A 50 -14.69 -2.82 4.68
N SER A 51 -14.86 -3.05 3.38
CA SER A 51 -14.38 -4.26 2.71
C SER A 51 -12.86 -4.29 2.58
N HIS A 52 -12.35 -5.50 2.35
CA HIS A 52 -10.92 -5.77 2.24
C HIS A 52 -10.62 -6.41 0.88
N THR A 53 -9.40 -6.19 0.41
CA THR A 53 -8.75 -6.99 -0.62
C THR A 53 -7.65 -7.80 0.02
N HIS A 54 -7.65 -9.11 -0.21
CA HIS A 54 -6.60 -10.00 0.27
C HIS A 54 -5.67 -10.41 -0.87
N ILE A 55 -4.37 -10.49 -0.60
CA ILE A 55 -3.35 -11.14 -1.44
C ILE A 55 -2.50 -12.07 -0.57
N GLN A 56 -1.79 -13.02 -1.20
CA GLN A 56 -0.72 -13.74 -0.53
C GLN A 56 0.63 -13.29 -1.06
N VAL A 57 1.56 -13.03 -0.14
CA VAL A 57 2.92 -12.56 -0.46
C VAL A 57 3.95 -13.52 0.11
N ASN A 58 4.86 -13.99 -0.74
CA ASN A 58 6.05 -14.70 -0.32
C ASN A 58 7.17 -13.72 0.04
N SER A 59 7.65 -13.79 1.27
CA SER A 59 8.86 -13.07 1.67
C SER A 59 9.81 -14.00 2.40
N GLY A 60 10.99 -14.21 1.81
CA GLY A 60 12.02 -15.06 2.39
C GLY A 60 11.59 -16.53 2.59
N GLY A 61 10.62 -17.02 1.83
CA GLY A 61 10.09 -18.39 1.95
C GLY A 61 8.91 -18.54 2.91
N ASN A 62 8.46 -17.47 3.57
CA ASN A 62 7.22 -17.47 4.35
C ASN A 62 6.09 -16.85 3.53
N GLU A 63 4.90 -17.42 3.64
CA GLU A 63 3.67 -16.89 3.04
C GLU A 63 2.95 -15.99 4.05
N TYR A 64 2.60 -14.77 3.62
CA TYR A 64 1.87 -13.79 4.41
C TYR A 64 0.52 -13.51 3.75
N ASP A 65 -0.58 -13.63 4.49
CA ASP A 65 -1.85 -13.03 4.09
C ASP A 65 -1.80 -11.52 4.34
N VAL A 66 -2.09 -10.74 3.30
CA VAL A 66 -2.11 -9.27 3.38
C VAL A 66 -3.55 -8.82 3.29
N ALA A 67 -4.05 -8.17 4.34
CA ALA A 67 -5.37 -7.55 4.35
C ALA A 67 -5.27 -6.06 4.02
N ILE A 68 -5.83 -5.66 2.88
CA ILE A 68 -5.81 -4.27 2.38
C ILE A 68 -7.21 -3.68 2.52
N ASP A 69 -7.36 -2.62 3.29
CA ASP A 69 -8.63 -1.93 3.48
C ASP A 69 -8.98 -1.11 2.22
N ASN A 70 -10.05 -1.51 1.54
CA ASN A 70 -10.41 -0.96 0.23
C ASN A 70 -10.73 0.54 0.28
N VAL A 71 -11.27 1.03 1.41
CA VAL A 71 -11.64 2.45 1.60
C VAL A 71 -10.45 3.42 1.49
N PHE A 72 -9.20 2.93 1.55
CA PHE A 72 -8.01 3.75 1.40
C PHE A 72 -7.47 3.79 -0.05
N THR A 73 -8.13 3.11 -1.00
CA THR A 73 -7.76 3.24 -2.42
C THR A 73 -8.38 4.48 -3.03
N ASN A 74 -7.71 5.05 -4.04
CA ASN A 74 -8.16 6.29 -4.69
C ASN A 74 -9.42 6.13 -5.54
N ASP A 75 -9.75 4.90 -5.93
CA ASP A 75 -10.90 4.55 -6.77
C ASP A 75 -12.01 3.83 -5.99
N TYR A 76 -11.91 3.81 -4.66
CA TYR A 76 -12.99 3.31 -3.83
C TYR A 76 -14.17 4.28 -3.84
N ASP A 77 -15.32 3.75 -4.22
CA ASP A 77 -16.63 4.40 -4.09
C ASP A 77 -17.53 3.45 -3.29
N GLN A 78 -18.35 4.00 -2.40
CA GLN A 78 -19.34 3.27 -1.61
C GLN A 78 -20.26 2.39 -2.47
N THR A 79 -20.52 2.79 -3.72
CA THR A 79 -21.30 1.96 -4.67
C THR A 79 -20.57 0.69 -5.14
N ASN A 80 -19.23 0.66 -4.99
CA ASN A 80 -18.33 -0.43 -5.39
C ASN A 80 -17.75 -1.21 -4.20
N GLY A 81 -18.32 -1.05 -2.99
CA GLY A 81 -17.85 -1.71 -1.77
C GLY A 81 -17.94 -3.25 -1.76
N SER A 82 -18.44 -3.87 -2.84
CA SER A 82 -18.63 -5.32 -2.98
C SER A 82 -17.64 -6.00 -3.94
N SER A 83 -16.56 -5.33 -4.34
CA SER A 83 -15.55 -5.86 -5.25
C SER A 83 -14.15 -5.31 -4.94
N VAL A 84 -13.12 -5.98 -5.46
CA VAL A 84 -11.74 -5.46 -5.41
C VAL A 84 -11.68 -4.15 -6.22
N PRO A 85 -11.18 -3.04 -5.65
CA PRO A 85 -10.93 -1.80 -6.38
C PRO A 85 -10.07 -2.03 -7.63
N SER A 86 -10.39 -1.34 -8.72
CA SER A 86 -9.72 -1.53 -10.02
C SER A 86 -8.22 -1.22 -9.95
N SER A 87 -7.83 -0.23 -9.14
CA SER A 87 -6.43 0.12 -8.91
C SER A 87 -5.63 -1.03 -8.30
N LEU A 88 -6.20 -1.74 -7.32
CA LEU A 88 -5.59 -2.92 -6.71
C LEU A 88 -5.60 -4.09 -7.70
N ALA A 89 -6.73 -4.34 -8.36
CA ALA A 89 -6.87 -5.44 -9.32
C ALA A 89 -5.90 -5.34 -10.52
N GLN A 90 -5.48 -4.12 -10.90
CA GLN A 90 -4.52 -3.89 -11.98
C GLN A 90 -3.07 -3.88 -11.48
N SER A 91 -2.84 -3.39 -10.26
CA SER A 91 -1.48 -3.16 -9.73
C SER A 91 -0.95 -4.32 -8.89
N LEU A 92 -1.79 -5.26 -8.44
CA LEU A 92 -1.38 -6.40 -7.63
C LEU A 92 -1.46 -7.68 -8.47
N GLN A 93 -0.46 -7.92 -9.32
CA GLN A 93 -0.41 -9.14 -10.14
C GLN A 93 0.52 -10.18 -9.53
N VAL A 94 0.18 -11.46 -9.71
CA VAL A 94 1.07 -12.58 -9.35
C VAL A 94 2.43 -12.41 -10.01
N GLY A 95 3.50 -12.63 -9.24
CA GLY A 95 4.88 -12.46 -9.66
C GLY A 95 5.42 -11.03 -9.54
N GLN A 96 4.59 -10.05 -9.17
CA GLN A 96 5.08 -8.69 -8.88
C GLN A 96 5.67 -8.57 -7.48
N THR A 97 6.69 -7.72 -7.37
CA THR A 97 7.20 -7.25 -6.08
C THR A 97 6.26 -6.22 -5.49
N VAL A 98 5.92 -6.40 -4.22
CA VAL A 98 5.16 -5.44 -3.42
C VAL A 98 5.93 -5.11 -2.15
N GLN A 99 5.87 -3.84 -1.76
CA GLN A 99 6.40 -3.33 -0.50
C GLN A 99 5.24 -2.90 0.38
N LEU A 100 5.23 -3.35 1.62
CA LEU A 100 4.15 -3.16 2.57
C LEU A 100 4.73 -2.55 3.84
N CYS A 101 3.95 -1.66 4.44
CA CYS A 101 4.18 -1.19 5.80
C CYS A 101 2.86 -1.26 6.54
N GLY A 102 2.86 -1.90 7.70
CA GLY A 102 1.63 -2.12 8.46
C GLY A 102 1.93 -2.73 9.82
N GLU A 103 1.02 -3.58 10.30
CA GLU A 103 1.15 -4.34 11.55
C GLU A 103 1.16 -5.83 11.23
N LEU A 104 2.20 -6.54 11.65
CA LEU A 104 2.28 -8.00 11.50
C LEU A 104 1.40 -8.70 12.52
N TYR A 105 0.70 -9.74 12.09
CA TYR A 105 0.03 -10.68 12.98
C TYR A 105 0.60 -12.09 12.80
N THR A 106 0.82 -12.76 13.94
CA THR A 106 1.40 -14.11 14.01
C THR A 106 0.56 -15.07 14.84
N SER A 107 -0.48 -14.56 15.52
CA SER A 107 -1.43 -15.37 16.27
C SER A 107 -2.52 -15.90 15.33
N GLY A 108 -2.28 -17.07 14.75
CA GLY A 108 -3.13 -17.66 13.71
C GLY A 108 -2.33 -17.85 12.44
N ASP A 109 -2.86 -17.40 11.31
CA ASP A 109 -2.11 -17.34 10.07
C ASP A 109 -1.11 -16.18 10.12
N LEU A 110 0.03 -16.32 9.43
CA LEU A 110 1.02 -15.27 9.31
C LEU A 110 0.51 -14.22 8.32
N GLY A 111 0.57 -12.95 8.68
CA GLY A 111 0.14 -11.90 7.78
C GLY A 111 0.44 -10.49 8.24
N ILE A 112 -0.04 -9.53 7.45
CA ILE A 112 0.08 -8.10 7.70
C ILE A 112 -1.24 -7.40 7.38
N HIS A 113 -1.64 -6.47 8.24
CA HIS A 113 -2.79 -5.60 8.04
C HIS A 113 -2.39 -4.14 8.32
N TRP A 114 -3.35 -3.22 8.32
CA TRP A 114 -3.06 -1.79 8.52
C TRP A 114 -2.10 -1.21 7.49
N VAL A 115 -2.14 -1.74 6.27
CA VAL A 115 -1.27 -1.32 5.15
C VAL A 115 -1.79 -0.06 4.46
N HIS A 116 -2.20 0.92 5.24
CA HIS A 116 -2.79 2.18 4.79
C HIS A 116 -2.43 3.33 5.73
N THR A 117 -2.67 4.55 5.30
CA THR A 117 -2.46 5.73 6.15
C THR A 117 -3.29 5.65 7.44
N ASN A 118 -2.73 6.13 8.56
CA ASN A 118 -3.47 6.27 9.81
C ASN A 118 -4.28 7.57 9.90
N CYS A 119 -4.49 8.27 8.78
CA CYS A 119 -5.24 9.53 8.73
C CYS A 119 -4.66 10.65 9.62
N GLY A 120 -3.37 10.57 9.98
CA GLY A 120 -2.73 11.50 10.91
C GLY A 120 -3.03 11.22 12.39
N VAL A 121 -3.69 10.10 12.71
CA VAL A 121 -4.04 9.69 14.07
C VAL A 121 -3.12 8.56 14.51
N SER A 122 -1.98 8.90 15.11
CA SER A 122 -0.95 7.92 15.50
C SER A 122 -1.39 6.89 16.54
N SER A 123 -2.41 7.20 17.35
CA SER A 123 -2.97 6.26 18.32
C SER A 123 -3.81 5.14 17.67
N SER A 124 -4.19 5.29 16.40
CA SER A 124 -5.00 4.28 15.70
C SER A 124 -4.16 3.12 15.19
N GLY A 125 -2.88 3.34 14.88
CA GLY A 125 -2.00 2.33 14.31
C GLY A 125 -0.86 2.91 13.48
N PRO A 126 -0.07 2.05 12.82
CA PRO A 126 1.03 2.48 11.96
C PRO A 126 0.53 3.37 10.82
N ASN A 127 1.36 4.32 10.38
CA ASN A 127 1.11 5.01 9.11
C ASN A 127 1.64 4.16 7.97
N GLY A 128 0.84 3.17 7.57
CA GLY A 128 1.18 2.14 6.62
C GLY A 128 0.99 2.52 5.15
N TYR A 129 1.27 1.56 4.27
CA TYR A 129 1.09 1.69 2.83
C TYR A 129 1.14 0.34 2.10
N VAL A 130 0.63 0.32 0.87
CA VAL A 130 0.90 -0.68 -0.17
C VAL A 130 1.61 0.01 -1.32
N LEU A 131 2.87 -0.33 -1.57
CA LEU A 131 3.71 0.22 -2.63
C LEU A 131 3.95 -0.83 -3.72
N VAL A 132 3.64 -0.47 -4.96
CA VAL A 132 4.03 -1.24 -6.16
C VAL A 132 4.70 -0.28 -7.13
N ASN A 133 5.92 -0.61 -7.57
CA ASN A 133 6.71 0.25 -8.47
C ASN A 133 6.83 1.71 -7.96
N GLY A 134 6.92 1.90 -6.64
CA GLY A 134 6.99 3.21 -5.98
C GLY A 134 5.67 4.00 -5.94
N GLN A 135 4.54 3.43 -6.39
CA GLN A 135 3.21 4.04 -6.28
C GLN A 135 2.49 3.53 -5.04
N ASN A 136 2.00 4.45 -4.19
CA ASN A 136 1.22 4.10 -3.01
C ASN A 136 -0.25 3.94 -3.40
N LEU A 137 -0.79 2.74 -3.17
CA LEU A 137 -2.15 2.36 -3.54
C LEU A 137 -3.18 2.64 -2.43
N THR A 138 -2.74 2.96 -1.21
CA THR A 138 -3.58 3.03 0.01
C THR A 138 -3.41 4.33 0.79
N ASN A 139 -3.24 5.45 0.06
CA ASN A 139 -3.04 6.79 0.64
C ASN A 139 -4.27 7.71 0.55
N ASN A 140 -5.42 7.22 0.09
CA ASN A 140 -6.64 8.02 0.05
C ASN A 140 -7.10 8.35 1.48
N GLN A 141 -7.51 9.59 1.71
CA GLN A 141 -7.98 10.08 3.01
C GLN A 141 -9.46 10.48 3.02
N GLU A 142 -10.17 10.25 1.92
CA GLU A 142 -11.60 10.60 1.78
C GLU A 142 -12.45 10.08 2.95
N TYR A 143 -12.17 8.87 3.41
CA TYR A 143 -12.94 8.18 4.46
C TYR A 143 -12.34 8.30 5.86
N CYS A 144 -11.31 9.13 6.05
CA CYS A 144 -10.67 9.32 7.36
C CYS A 144 -11.62 9.83 8.45
N TYR A 145 -12.72 10.51 8.06
CA TYR A 145 -13.75 10.97 9.01
C TYR A 145 -14.47 9.83 9.75
N LEU A 146 -14.36 8.58 9.28
CA LEU A 146 -14.94 7.42 9.95
C LEU A 146 -14.26 7.15 11.31
N TRP A 147 -13.00 7.56 11.48
CA TRP A 147 -12.24 7.41 12.72
C TRP A 147 -11.83 8.79 13.27
N PRO A 148 -12.76 9.52 13.92
CA PRO A 148 -12.45 10.83 14.47
C PRO A 148 -11.36 10.74 15.54
N SER A 149 -10.46 11.72 15.52
CA SER A 149 -9.40 11.92 16.53
C SER A 149 -9.92 12.51 17.83
#